data_AF-A0A2N2GA92-F1
#
_entry.id   AF-A0A2N2GA92-F1
#
_cell.length_a   1.000
_cell.length_b   1.000
_cell.length_c   1.000
_cell.angle_alpha   90.00
_cell.angle_beta   90.00
_cell.angle_gamma   90.00
#
_symmetry.space_group_name_H-M   'P 1'
#
loop_
_entity.id
_entity.type
_entity.pdbx_description
1 polymer ?
#
loop_
_entity_poly.entity_id
_entity_poly.type
_entity_poly.pdbx_seq_one_letter_code
_entity_poly.pdbx_strand_id
1 'polypeptide(L)'
;MLKINRFHSGLPYISILLTILLISGCADKLVCRHQVLETASMGVEKHLETRISIYKVSHPLWDAHAQAQVKVDGEWKWMDDWFGYVILGDEPALTPTGYMLFYSIPEYLEVLRQGSYRTGEK
;
A
#
# COMPACT_ATOMS: atom_id res chain seq x y z
N MET A 1 7.52 -51.04 -0.50
CA MET A 1 6.83 -50.60 -1.73
C MET A 1 5.65 -49.72 -1.28
N LEU A 2 5.81 -48.39 -1.29
CA LEU A 2 4.78 -47.44 -0.85
C LEU A 2 3.88 -47.06 -2.04
N LYS A 3 2.57 -47.20 -1.84
CA LYS A 3 1.52 -46.88 -2.83
C LYS A 3 1.27 -45.37 -2.79
N ILE A 4 1.64 -44.65 -3.85
CA ILE A 4 1.32 -43.22 -4.00
C ILE A 4 -0.12 -43.12 -4.49
N ASN A 5 -1.03 -42.71 -3.62
CA ASN A 5 -2.38 -42.33 -4.03
C ASN A 5 -2.35 -40.91 -4.58
N ARG A 6 -2.52 -40.77 -5.91
CA ARG A 6 -2.83 -39.48 -6.55
C ARG A 6 -4.19 -39.00 -6.04
N PHE A 7 -4.19 -37.93 -5.26
CA PHE A 7 -5.41 -37.19 -4.95
C PHE A 7 -5.71 -36.24 -6.12
N HIS A 8 -6.66 -36.62 -6.97
CA HIS A 8 -7.30 -35.74 -7.92
C HIS A 8 -8.33 -34.89 -7.17
N SER A 9 -8.03 -33.61 -6.97
CA SER A 9 -9.02 -32.59 -6.59
C SER A 9 -8.64 -31.27 -7.24
N GLY A 10 -8.69 -31.24 -8.58
CA GLY A 10 -8.33 -30.08 -9.41
C GLY A 10 -9.39 -28.99 -9.54
N LEU A 11 -10.41 -28.95 -8.67
CA LEU A 11 -11.54 -28.02 -8.80
C LEU A 11 -11.87 -27.13 -7.58
N PRO A 12 -11.64 -27.51 -6.30
CA PRO A 12 -11.93 -26.60 -5.19
C PRO A 12 -10.84 -25.52 -4.97
N TYR A 13 -9.62 -25.75 -5.47
CA TYR A 13 -8.51 -24.82 -5.26
C TYR A 13 -8.63 -23.55 -6.09
N ILE A 14 -9.10 -23.67 -7.34
CA ILE A 14 -9.31 -22.51 -8.23
C ILE A 14 -10.44 -21.65 -7.69
N SER A 15 -11.53 -22.26 -7.21
CA SER A 15 -12.66 -21.54 -6.63
C SER A 15 -12.25 -20.77 -5.36
N ILE A 16 -11.47 -21.36 -4.46
CA ILE A 16 -10.99 -20.66 -3.25
C ILE A 16 -10.06 -19.50 -3.62
N LEU A 17 -9.14 -19.70 -4.57
CA LEU A 17 -8.24 -18.65 -5.05
C LEU A 17 -9.00 -17.48 -5.70
N LEU A 18 -10.01 -17.79 -6.52
CA LEU A 18 -10.89 -16.79 -7.14
C LEU A 18 -11.73 -16.04 -6.10
N THR A 19 -12.19 -16.73 -5.06
CA THR A 19 -12.98 -16.10 -3.99
C THR A 19 -12.11 -15.20 -3.11
N ILE A 20 -10.87 -15.60 -2.81
CA ILE A 20 -9.90 -14.73 -2.12
C ILE A 20 -9.60 -13.47 -2.95
N LEU A 21 -9.38 -13.63 -4.27
CA LEU A 21 -9.19 -12.52 -5.21
C LEU A 21 -10.42 -11.60 -5.35
N LEU A 22 -11.63 -12.14 -5.23
CA LEU A 22 -12.88 -11.38 -5.35
C LEU A 22 -13.26 -10.65 -4.05
N ILE A 23 -12.92 -11.18 -2.88
CA ILE A 23 -13.16 -10.52 -1.59
C ILE A 23 -12.07 -9.48 -1.30
N SER A 24 -10.84 -9.67 -1.79
CA SER A 24 -9.78 -8.65 -1.71
C SER A 24 -10.10 -7.43 -2.57
N GLY A 25 -10.84 -7.55 -3.67
CA GLY A 25 -11.15 -6.41 -4.56
C GLY A 25 -11.91 -5.24 -3.89
N CYS A 26 -12.65 -5.48 -2.81
CA CYS A 26 -13.24 -4.42 -1.96
C CYS A 26 -12.31 -3.98 -0.83
N ALA A 27 -11.42 -4.86 -0.36
CA ALA A 27 -10.42 -4.56 0.66
C ALA A 27 -9.24 -3.75 0.11
N ASP A 28 -8.84 -3.93 -1.15
CA ASP A 28 -7.64 -3.35 -1.77
C ASP A 28 -7.64 -1.81 -1.74
N LYS A 29 -8.82 -1.16 -1.76
CA LYS A 29 -8.96 0.30 -1.62
C LYS A 29 -8.70 0.82 -0.21
N LEU A 30 -8.97 0.00 0.81
CA LEU A 30 -8.74 0.32 2.23
C LEU A 30 -7.39 -0.19 2.73
N VAL A 31 -6.85 -1.25 2.11
CA VAL A 31 -5.60 -1.91 2.48
C VAL A 31 -4.42 -0.96 2.27
N CYS A 32 -4.27 -0.35 1.08
CA CYS A 32 -3.15 0.58 0.85
C CYS A 32 -3.18 1.79 1.82
N ARG A 33 -4.39 2.24 2.20
CA ARG A 33 -4.59 3.39 3.08
C ARG A 33 -4.24 3.10 4.55
N HIS A 34 -4.39 1.86 5.01
CA HIS A 34 -4.02 1.49 6.38
C HIS A 34 -2.62 0.88 6.46
N GLN A 35 -2.22 0.09 5.47
CA GLN A 35 -0.90 -0.57 5.42
C GLN A 35 0.24 0.45 5.35
N VAL A 36 0.03 1.61 4.73
CA VAL A 36 1.04 2.69 4.71
C VAL A 36 1.43 3.20 6.11
N LEU A 37 0.54 3.06 7.10
CA LEU A 37 0.85 3.44 8.49
C LEU A 37 1.85 2.47 9.15
N GLU A 38 1.78 1.18 8.82
CA GLU A 38 2.75 0.19 9.27
C GLU A 38 4.11 0.47 8.63
N THR A 39 4.14 0.82 7.34
CA THR A 39 5.38 1.25 6.70
C THR A 39 5.95 2.51 7.36
N ALA A 40 5.10 3.50 7.62
CA ALA A 40 5.51 4.74 8.26
C ALA A 40 5.96 4.56 9.72
N SER A 41 5.39 3.61 10.47
CA SER A 41 5.78 3.38 11.87
C SER A 41 7.25 2.98 11.98
N MET A 42 7.78 2.23 11.02
CA MET A 42 9.20 1.86 10.99
C MET A 42 10.15 3.07 10.86
N GLY A 43 9.74 4.13 10.15
CA GLY A 43 10.49 5.39 10.09
C GLY A 43 10.43 6.14 11.43
N VAL A 44 9.24 6.19 12.04
CA VAL A 44 9.01 6.82 13.35
C VAL A 44 9.79 6.12 14.47
N GLU A 45 9.80 4.79 14.50
CA GLU A 45 10.56 3.97 15.47
C GLU A 45 12.07 4.21 15.39
N LYS A 46 12.57 4.62 14.22
CA LYS A 46 13.98 4.99 14.01
C LYS A 46 14.25 6.48 14.26
N HIS A 47 13.27 7.23 14.78
CA HIS A 47 13.34 8.67 15.00
C HIS A 47 13.63 9.48 13.74
N LEU A 48 13.17 9.01 12.59
CA LEU A 48 13.33 9.71 11.31
C LEU A 48 12.09 10.53 10.96
N GLU A 49 12.31 11.69 10.33
CA GLU A 49 11.22 12.51 9.79
C GLU A 49 10.47 11.69 8.73
N THR A 50 9.20 11.38 9.00
CA THR A 50 8.38 10.46 8.20
C THR A 50 7.08 11.13 7.82
N ARG A 51 6.65 10.94 6.57
CA ARG A 51 5.40 11.48 6.03
C ARG A 51 4.69 10.44 5.17
N ILE A 52 3.41 10.67 4.90
CA ILE A 52 2.63 9.86 3.97
C ILE A 52 2.31 10.69 2.72
N SER A 53 2.57 10.10 1.57
CA SER A 53 2.23 10.65 0.28
C SER A 53 0.98 9.98 -0.25
N ILE A 54 0.02 10.75 -0.76
CA ILE A 54 -1.11 10.23 -1.55
C ILE A 54 -0.99 10.83 -2.95
N TYR A 55 -1.00 10.00 -3.98
CA TYR A 55 -0.88 10.49 -5.34
C TYR A 55 -1.79 9.73 -6.31
N LYS A 56 -2.19 10.43 -7.36
CA LYS A 56 -3.03 9.87 -8.42
C LYS A 56 -2.26 8.85 -9.24
N VAL A 57 -2.90 7.74 -9.59
CA VAL A 57 -2.33 6.70 -10.45
C VAL A 57 -3.31 6.34 -11.58
N SER A 58 -2.79 5.84 -12.70
CA SER A 58 -3.63 5.25 -13.75
C SER A 58 -3.79 3.75 -13.46
N HIS A 59 -4.85 3.38 -12.75
CA HIS A 59 -5.17 1.98 -12.44
C HIS A 59 -6.65 1.68 -12.71
N PRO A 60 -7.02 0.51 -13.26
CA PRO A 60 -8.41 0.20 -13.62
C PRO A 60 -9.39 0.11 -12.44
N LEU A 61 -8.91 -0.13 -11.23
CA LEU A 61 -9.75 -0.39 -10.05
C LEU A 61 -9.73 0.74 -9.00
N TRP A 62 -8.69 1.56 -8.97
CA TRP A 62 -8.50 2.64 -8.01
C TRP A 62 -7.77 3.81 -8.67
N ASP A 63 -7.93 5.00 -8.12
CA ASP A 63 -7.46 6.25 -8.71
C ASP A 63 -6.30 6.89 -7.93
N ALA A 64 -5.94 6.31 -6.79
CA ALA A 64 -4.89 6.84 -5.91
C ALA A 64 -4.10 5.73 -5.22
N HIS A 65 -2.86 6.04 -4.88
CA HIS A 65 -1.99 5.21 -4.06
C HIS A 65 -1.44 6.02 -2.89
N ALA A 66 -1.30 5.37 -1.74
CA ALA A 66 -0.69 5.95 -0.55
C ALA A 66 0.63 5.23 -0.27
N GLN A 67 1.72 5.98 -0.11
CA GLN A 67 3.05 5.43 0.16
C GLN A 67 3.77 6.30 1.19
N ALA A 68 4.51 5.67 2.11
CA ALA A 68 5.28 6.38 3.11
C ALA A 68 6.59 6.90 2.52
N GLN A 69 7.08 8.01 3.07
CA GLN A 69 8.41 8.51 2.79
C GLN A 69 9.12 8.83 4.10
N VAL A 70 10.43 8.60 4.12
CA VAL A 70 11.30 8.91 5.25
C VAL A 70 12.44 9.80 4.77
N LYS A 71 12.87 10.71 5.62
CA LYS A 71 13.98 11.61 5.31
C LYS A 71 15.30 11.01 5.79
N VAL A 72 16.21 10.79 4.84
CA VAL A 72 17.56 10.27 5.09
C VAL A 72 18.54 11.23 4.43
N ASP A 73 19.54 11.69 5.19
CA ASP A 73 20.56 12.64 4.72
C ASP A 73 19.98 13.91 4.05
N GLY A 74 18.82 14.36 4.53
CA GLY A 74 18.12 15.54 4.02
C GLY A 74 17.22 15.28 2.81
N GLU A 75 17.24 14.08 2.24
CA GLU A 75 16.45 13.69 1.07
C GLU A 75 15.26 12.81 1.47
N TRP A 76 14.12 13.00 0.80
CA TRP A 76 12.97 12.13 0.96
C TRP A 76 13.14 10.86 0.13
N LYS A 77 13.13 9.71 0.80
CA LYS A 77 13.14 8.38 0.17
C LYS A 77 11.77 7.73 0.31
N TRP A 78 11.33 7.08 -0.75
CA TRP A 78 10.11 6.29 -0.79
C TRP A 78 10.33 4.98 -0.05
N MET A 79 9.37 4.60 0.78
CA MET A 79 9.40 3.36 1.54
C MET A 79 8.52 2.33 0.82
N ASP A 80 9.11 1.23 0.40
CA ASP A 80 8.39 0.10 -0.20
C ASP A 80 8.45 -1.10 0.75
N ASP A 81 7.30 -1.71 1.03
CA ASP A 81 7.21 -2.89 1.88
C ASP A 81 7.29 -4.14 1.01
N TRP A 82 8.36 -4.91 1.21
CA TRP A 82 8.59 -6.17 0.53
C TRP A 82 8.76 -7.30 1.57
N PHE A 83 7.68 -8.06 1.79
CA PHE A 83 7.64 -9.22 2.70
C PHE A 83 8.18 -8.92 4.11
N GLY A 84 7.81 -7.77 4.69
CA GLY A 84 8.23 -7.37 6.04
C GLY A 84 9.59 -6.67 6.11
N TYR A 85 10.17 -6.34 4.96
CA TYR A 85 11.33 -5.47 4.84
C TYR A 85 10.94 -4.16 4.18
N VAL A 86 11.45 -3.04 4.69
CA VAL A 86 11.33 -1.75 4.01
C VAL A 86 12.56 -1.47 3.18
N ILE A 87 12.33 -1.25 1.89
CA ILE A 87 13.33 -0.79 0.94
C ILE A 87 13.14 0.70 0.74
N LEU A 88 14.26 1.44 0.73
CA LEU A 88 14.27 2.87 0.44
C LEU A 88 14.62 3.09 -1.04
N GLY A 89 13.78 3.83 -1.74
CA GLY A 89 13.96 4.17 -3.15
C GLY A 89 13.85 5.67 -3.42
N ASP A 90 14.41 6.11 -4.55
CA ASP A 90 14.31 7.50 -5.01
C ASP A 90 12.99 7.79 -5.75
N GLU A 91 12.33 6.74 -6.23
CA GLU A 91 11.09 6.80 -6.99
C GLU A 91 9.93 6.12 -6.25
N PRO A 92 8.68 6.58 -6.47
CA PRO A 92 7.50 5.92 -5.94
C PRO A 92 7.30 4.54 -6.57
N ALA A 93 6.62 3.65 -5.86
CA ALA A 93 6.31 2.29 -6.35
C ALA A 93 5.41 2.29 -7.60
N LEU A 94 4.63 3.37 -7.78
CA LEU A 94 3.76 3.57 -8.93
C LEU A 94 3.98 4.97 -9.51
N THR A 95 3.98 5.09 -10.83
CA THR A 95 4.13 6.37 -11.52
C THR A 95 2.93 7.31 -11.23
N PRO A 96 3.16 8.50 -10.64
CA PRO A 96 2.11 9.48 -10.42
C PRO A 96 1.58 10.05 -11.75
N THR A 97 0.26 10.25 -11.84
CA THR A 97 -0.40 10.74 -13.07
C THR A 97 -1.19 12.03 -12.88
N GLY A 98 -1.15 12.63 -11.69
CA GLY A 98 -1.90 13.83 -11.34
C GLY A 98 -1.44 14.40 -10.01
N TYR A 99 -2.39 14.74 -9.12
CA TYR A 99 -2.07 15.28 -7.80
C TYR A 99 -1.06 14.41 -7.01
N MET A 100 -0.28 15.09 -6.17
CA MET A 100 0.56 14.50 -5.13
C MET A 100 0.41 15.33 -3.87
N LEU A 101 -0.03 14.69 -2.80
CA LEU A 101 -0.34 15.28 -1.51
C LEU A 101 0.59 14.68 -0.47
N PHE A 102 1.04 15.49 0.48
CA PHE A 102 1.91 15.07 1.56
C PHE A 102 1.26 15.39 2.90
N TYR A 103 1.30 14.41 3.80
CA TYR A 103 0.71 14.50 5.13
C TYR A 103 1.72 14.08 6.19
N SER A 104 1.77 14.81 7.29
CA SER A 104 2.30 14.24 8.53
C SER A 104 1.43 13.06 8.98
N ILE A 105 1.96 12.18 9.84
CA ILE A 105 1.19 11.03 10.34
C ILE A 105 -0.12 11.46 11.04
N PRO A 106 -0.14 12.48 11.93
CA PRO A 106 -1.39 12.93 12.54
C PRO A 106 -2.42 13.45 11.54
N GLU A 107 -1.99 14.20 10.52
CA GLU A 107 -2.88 14.70 9.47
C GLU A 107 -3.46 13.55 8.63
N TYR A 108 -2.65 12.52 8.37
CA TYR A 108 -3.09 11.36 7.61
C TYR A 108 -4.12 10.52 8.38
N LEU A 109 -3.98 10.38 9.70
CA LEU A 109 -4.99 9.72 10.54
C LEU A 109 -6.36 10.41 10.43
N GLU A 110 -6.37 11.74 10.31
CA GLU A 110 -7.60 12.50 10.09
C GLU A 110 -8.19 12.26 8.69
N VAL A 111 -7.35 12.12 7.65
CA VAL A 111 -7.78 11.71 6.30
C VAL A 111 -8.46 10.34 6.32
N LEU A 112 -7.90 9.37 7.06
CA LEU A 112 -8.52 8.04 7.22
C LEU A 112 -9.88 8.14 7.93
N ARG A 113 -9.97 8.96 8.98
CA ARG A 113 -11.21 9.17 9.74
C ARG A 113 -12.31 9.81 8.89
N GLN A 114 -11.96 10.77 8.03
CA GLN A 114 -12.90 11.45 7.14
C GLN A 114 -13.24 10.62 5.90
N GLY A 115 -12.45 9.59 5.57
CA GLY A 115 -12.62 8.74 4.39
C GLY A 115 -12.28 9.43 3.06
N SER A 116 -11.81 10.68 3.09
CA SER A 116 -11.51 11.48 1.90
C SER A 116 -10.27 12.35 2.11
N TYR A 117 -9.54 12.59 1.03
CA TYR A 117 -8.43 13.55 0.95
C TYR A 117 -8.78 14.64 -0.05
N ARG A 118 -8.38 15.88 0.26
CA ARG A 118 -8.67 17.05 -0.58
C ARG A 118 -7.68 17.08 -1.74
N THR A 119 -8.10 16.60 -2.91
CA THR A 119 -7.27 16.51 -4.12
C THR A 119 -7.05 17.85 -4.83
N GLY A 120 -7.93 18.84 -4.60
CA GLY A 120 -7.89 20.13 -5.28
C GLY A 120 -8.21 20.08 -6.79
N GLU A 121 -8.39 18.88 -7.37
CA GLU A 121 -8.87 18.68 -8.74
C GLU A 121 -10.39 18.96 -8.78
N LYS A 122 -10.81 19.83 -9.71
CA LYS A 122 -12.22 20.20 -9.94
C LYS A 122 -12.88 19.30 -10.97
#